data_AF-A0A916LH27-F1
#
_entry.id   AF-A0A916LH27-F1
#
_cell.length_a   1.000
_cell.length_b   1.000
_cell.length_c   1.000
_cell.angle_alpha   90.00
_cell.angle_beta   90.00
_cell.angle_gamma   90.00
#
_symmetry.space_group_name_H-M   'P 1'
#
loop_
_entity.id
_entity.type
_entity.pdbx_description
1 polymer ?
#
loop_
_entity_poly.entity_id
_entity_poly.type
_entity_poly.pdbx_seq_one_letter_code
_entity_poly.pdbx_strand_id
1 'polypeptide(L)'
;MSDGWAFMCTLIVVAAVVVLLFGALYPNLVPSTLNPQWSLTIHNASSTPYTLKIMTWVTAFFAPLTVAYQTWTYWVFRQRISAERIPPPTGLARRAP
;
A
#
# COMPACT_ATOMS: atom_id res chain seq x y z
N MET A 1 -22.07 -5.08 -11.94
CA MET A 1 -20.67 -5.55 -11.81
C MET A 1 -20.53 -6.19 -10.44
N SER A 2 -19.91 -7.36 -10.32
CA SER A 2 -19.66 -7.91 -8.99
C SER A 2 -18.68 -7.01 -8.24
N ASP A 3 -18.92 -6.77 -6.95
CA ASP A 3 -18.14 -5.84 -6.13
C ASP A 3 -16.63 -6.12 -6.17
N GLY A 4 -16.25 -7.39 -6.36
CA GLY A 4 -14.86 -7.80 -6.53
C GLY A 4 -14.17 -7.22 -7.77
N TRP A 5 -14.89 -7.08 -8.90
CA TRP A 5 -14.33 -6.46 -10.09
C TRP A 5 -14.10 -4.95 -9.90
N ALA A 6 -15.01 -4.26 -9.22
CA ALA A 6 -14.84 -2.85 -8.91
C ALA A 6 -13.59 -2.62 -8.03
N PHE A 7 -13.42 -3.43 -6.99
CA PHE A 7 -12.24 -3.38 -6.12
C PHE A 7 -10.93 -3.64 -6.89
N MET A 8 -10.90 -4.65 -7.76
CA MET A 8 -9.72 -4.96 -8.57
C MET A 8 -9.36 -3.83 -9.54
N CYS A 9 -10.36 -3.20 -10.18
CA CYS A 9 -10.13 -2.05 -11.05
C CYS A 9 -9.49 -0.89 -10.27
N THR A 10 -9.98 -0.58 -9.05
CA THR A 10 -9.38 0.45 -8.21
C THR A 10 -7.94 0.12 -7.84
N LEU A 11 -7.66 -1.13 -7.47
CA LEU A 11 -6.30 -1.59 -7.16
C LEU A 11 -5.36 -1.40 -8.36
N ILE A 12 -5.80 -1.76 -9.57
CA ILE A 12 -5.03 -1.60 -10.80
C ILE A 12 -4.77 -0.12 -11.10
N VAL A 13 -5.79 0.74 -10.97
CA VAL A 13 -5.64 2.18 -11.21
C VAL A 13 -4.62 2.78 -10.24
N VAL A 14 -4.70 2.47 -8.95
CA VAL A 14 -3.73 2.97 -7.95
C VAL A 14 -2.31 2.51 -8.29
N ALA A 15 -2.12 1.23 -8.59
CA ALA A 15 -0.81 0.70 -8.97
C ALA A 15 -0.28 1.34 -10.26
N ALA A 16 -1.13 1.52 -11.28
CA ALA A 16 -0.76 2.14 -12.54
C ALA A 16 -0.36 3.61 -12.38
N VAL A 17 -1.07 4.38 -11.55
CA VAL A 17 -0.71 5.77 -11.26
C VAL A 17 0.67 5.86 -10.61
N VAL A 18 0.98 4.98 -9.65
CA VAL A 18 2.30 4.94 -9.00
C VAL A 18 3.40 4.59 -10.01
N VAL A 19 3.19 3.56 -10.84
CA VAL A 19 4.15 3.17 -11.88
C VAL A 19 4.36 4.29 -12.90
N LEU A 20 3.29 4.96 -13.34
CA LEU A 20 3.36 6.05 -14.30
C LEU A 20 4.08 7.26 -13.72
N LEU A 21 3.83 7.60 -12.46
CA LEU A 21 4.51 8.70 -11.75
C LEU A 21 6.02 8.50 -11.76
N PHE A 22 6.50 7.35 -11.28
CA PHE A 22 7.94 7.07 -11.21
C PHE A 22 8.55 6.79 -12.59
N GLY A 23 7.79 6.20 -13.51
CA GLY A 23 8.21 5.97 -14.89
C GLY A 23 8.43 7.26 -15.65
N ALA A 24 7.56 8.26 -15.45
CA ALA A 24 7.70 9.58 -16.08
C ALA A 24 8.86 10.41 -15.51
N LEU A 25 9.24 10.15 -14.25
CA LEU A 25 10.28 10.91 -13.56
C LEU A 25 11.68 10.32 -13.74
N TYR A 26 11.79 9.02 -14.00
CA TYR A 26 13.06 8.31 -14.18
C TYR A 26 13.99 9.02 -15.19
N PRO A 27 15.29 9.24 -14.87
CA PRO A 27 16.04 8.77 -13.69
C PRO A 27 15.98 9.70 -12.47
N ASN A 28 15.23 10.79 -12.55
CA ASN A 28 15.05 11.74 -11.46
C ASN A 28 13.95 11.27 -10.49
N LEU A 29 14.13 11.58 -9.21
CA LEU A 29 13.14 11.37 -8.16
C LEU A 29 12.52 12.70 -7.74
N VAL A 30 13.33 13.76 -7.71
CA VAL A 30 12.88 15.13 -7.41
C VAL A 30 13.68 16.09 -8.30
N PRO A 31 13.10 16.61 -9.39
CA PRO A 31 13.76 17.59 -10.24
C PRO A 31 13.83 18.94 -9.52
N SER A 32 14.99 19.60 -9.58
CA SER A 32 15.17 20.94 -9.02
C SER A 32 14.67 21.99 -10.01
N THR A 33 13.93 22.99 -9.51
CA THR A 33 13.43 24.13 -10.30
C THR A 33 14.43 25.29 -10.38
N LEU A 34 15.45 25.31 -9.51
CA LEU A 34 16.45 26.37 -9.42
C LEU A 34 17.68 26.08 -10.28
N ASN A 35 18.14 24.83 -10.27
CA ASN A 35 19.30 24.39 -11.06
C ASN A 35 19.14 22.91 -11.43
N PRO A 36 19.14 22.55 -12.73
CA PRO A 36 19.03 21.17 -13.19
C PRO A 36 20.05 20.21 -12.55
N GLN A 37 21.26 20.68 -12.23
CA GLN A 37 22.34 19.89 -11.64
C GLN A 37 22.07 19.46 -10.19
N TRP A 38 21.13 20.10 -9.49
CA TRP A 38 20.76 19.76 -8.11
C TRP A 38 19.57 18.81 -8.02
N SER A 39 19.15 18.23 -9.15
CA SER A 39 18.07 17.24 -9.17
C SER A 39 18.48 15.98 -8.40
N LEU A 40 17.59 15.45 -7.56
CA LEU A 40 17.81 14.14 -6.95
C LEU A 40 17.52 13.06 -7.98
N THR A 41 18.52 12.22 -8.22
CA THR A 41 18.52 11.10 -9.15
C THR A 41 18.70 9.80 -8.37
N ILE A 42 18.41 8.67 -9.00
CA ILE A 42 18.65 7.35 -8.40
C ILE A 42 20.11 7.13 -7.98
N HIS A 43 21.07 7.82 -8.61
CA HIS A 43 22.50 7.64 -8.37
C HIS A 43 23.03 8.49 -7.22
N ASN A 44 22.49 9.69 -7.03
CA ASN A 44 22.91 10.59 -5.95
C ASN A 44 22.09 10.39 -4.67
N ALA A 45 20.86 9.88 -4.77
CA ALA A 45 19.95 9.70 -3.65
C ALA A 45 20.01 8.29 -3.05
N SER A 46 20.70 7.34 -3.69
CA SER A 46 20.84 5.97 -3.18
C SER A 46 21.74 5.90 -1.95
N SER A 47 21.40 5.01 -1.02
CA SER A 47 22.32 4.63 0.07
C SER A 47 23.58 3.93 -0.46
N THR A 48 24.58 3.76 0.41
CA THR A 48 25.81 3.03 0.07
C THR A 48 25.50 1.58 -0.34
N PRO A 49 26.33 0.96 -1.20
CA PRO A 49 26.09 -0.39 -1.70
C PRO A 49 25.91 -1.45 -0.62
N TYR A 50 26.63 -1.30 0.51
CA TYR A 50 26.55 -2.22 1.63
C TYR A 50 25.18 -2.16 2.31
N THR A 51 24.72 -0.97 2.68
CA THR A 51 23.41 -0.77 3.31
C THR A 51 22.27 -1.18 2.37
N LEU A 52 22.38 -0.81 1.08
CA LEU A 52 21.40 -1.21 0.07
C LEU A 52 21.29 -2.74 -0.04
N LYS A 53 22.43 -3.45 -0.05
CA LYS A 53 22.47 -4.92 -0.12
C LYS A 53 21.81 -5.57 1.10
N ILE A 54 22.05 -5.04 2.31
CA ILE A 54 21.40 -5.54 3.53
C ILE A 54 19.89 -5.33 3.44
N MET A 55 19.45 -4.12 3.08
CA MET A 55 18.02 -3.82 2.96
C MET A 55 17.33 -4.70 1.91
N THR A 56 17.98 -4.99 0.79
CA THR A 56 17.44 -5.93 -0.22
C THR A 56 17.18 -7.30 0.38
N TRP A 57 18.12 -7.85 1.18
CA TRP A 57 17.91 -9.13 1.84
C TRP A 57 16.78 -9.09 2.86
N VAL A 58 16.72 -8.02 3.67
CA VAL A 58 15.62 -7.81 4.62
C VAL A 58 14.28 -7.78 3.87
N THR A 59 14.14 -6.96 2.84
CA THR A 59 12.92 -6.88 2.04
C THR A 59 12.57 -8.22 1.40
N ALA A 60 13.56 -8.96 0.88
CA ALA A 60 13.33 -10.26 0.25
C ALA A 60 12.70 -11.30 1.20
N PHE A 61 12.97 -11.24 2.50
CA PHE A 61 12.38 -12.15 3.49
C PHE A 61 11.13 -11.58 4.17
N PHE A 62 11.18 -10.30 4.59
CA PHE A 62 10.09 -9.69 5.36
C PHE A 62 8.89 -9.31 4.50
N ALA A 63 9.08 -8.80 3.28
CA ALA A 63 7.97 -8.42 2.42
C ALA A 63 7.03 -9.60 2.08
N PRO A 64 7.52 -10.79 1.63
CA PRO A 64 6.62 -11.92 1.39
C PRO A 64 5.97 -12.43 2.67
N LEU A 65 6.67 -12.39 3.82
CA LEU A 65 6.11 -12.75 5.11
C LEU A 65 4.92 -11.84 5.49
N THR A 66 5.08 -10.52 5.31
CA THR A 66 4.01 -9.56 5.56
C THR A 66 2.80 -9.79 4.64
N VAL A 67 3.03 -10.03 3.34
CA VAL A 67 1.95 -10.31 2.38
C VAL A 67 1.24 -11.62 2.70
N ALA A 68 1.97 -12.67 3.09
CA ALA A 68 1.40 -13.95 3.52
C ALA A 68 0.49 -13.77 4.74
N TYR A 69 0.94 -13.02 5.76
CA TYR A 69 0.15 -12.73 6.94
C TYR A 69 -1.10 -11.89 6.62
N GLN A 70 -0.98 -10.87 5.77
CA GLN A 70 -2.11 -10.06 5.33
C GLN A 70 -3.16 -10.90 4.58
N THR A 71 -2.70 -11.82 3.72
CA THR A 71 -3.55 -12.74 2.96
C THR A 71 -4.26 -13.73 3.89
N TRP A 72 -3.54 -14.32 4.84
CA TRP A 72 -4.09 -15.21 5.86
C TRP A 72 -5.16 -14.50 6.70
N THR A 73 -4.87 -13.29 7.16
CA THR A 73 -5.81 -12.48 7.95
C THR A 73 -7.08 -12.18 7.17
N TYR A 74 -6.97 -11.79 5.90
CA TYR A 74 -8.12 -11.60 5.02
C TYR A 74 -8.95 -12.89 4.87
N TRP A 75 -8.28 -14.04 4.75
CA TRP A 75 -8.94 -15.33 4.65
C TRP A 75 -9.70 -15.71 5.94
N VAL A 76 -9.09 -15.49 7.11
CA VAL A 76 -9.72 -15.76 8.42
C VAL A 76 -10.96 -14.89 8.62
N PHE A 77 -10.90 -13.61 8.26
CA PHE A 77 -11.99 -12.65 8.47
C PHE A 77 -12.94 -12.49 7.28
N ARG A 78 -12.94 -13.42 6.33
CA ARG A 78 -13.78 -13.32 5.11
C ARG A 78 -15.30 -13.46 5.36
N GLN A 79 -15.72 -13.76 6.59
CA GLN A 79 -17.14 -13.93 6.91
C GLN A 79 -17.89 -12.61 6.71
N ARG A 80 -19.08 -12.68 6.11
CA ARG A 80 -19.94 -11.49 5.93
C ARG A 80 -20.37 -10.96 7.30
N ILE A 81 -20.19 -9.67 7.52
CA ILE A 81 -20.71 -8.98 8.70
C ILE A 81 -22.22 -8.85 8.54
N SER A 82 -22.99 -9.37 9.51
CA SER A 82 -24.46 -9.24 9.54
C SER A 82 -24.90 -8.55 10.81
N ALA A 83 -25.87 -7.65 10.70
CA ALA A 83 -26.38 -6.88 11.84
C ALA A 83 -27.05 -7.78 12.90
N GLU A 84 -27.55 -8.97 12.54
CA GLU A 84 -28.12 -9.91 13.52
C GLU A 84 -27.08 -10.47 14.50
N ARG A 85 -25.78 -10.39 14.17
CA ARG A 85 -24.70 -10.83 15.08
C ARG A 85 -24.19 -9.73 15.98
N ILE A 86 -24.75 -8.52 15.92
CA ILE A 86 -24.38 -7.41 16.79
C ILE A 86 -25.08 -7.61 18.13
N PRO A 87 -24.34 -7.76 19.24
CA PRO A 87 -24.94 -7.85 20.58
C PRO A 87 -25.78 -6.60 20.89
N PRO A 88 -26.85 -6.72 21.68
CA PRO A 88 -27.65 -5.57 22.07
C PRO A 88 -26.77 -4.51 22.77
N PRO A 89 -26.98 -3.20 22.49
CA PRO A 89 -26.17 -2.14 23.07
C PRO A 89 -26.16 -2.20 24.60
N THR A 90 -24.99 -2.40 25.19
CA THR A 90 -24.81 -2.38 26.65
C THR A 90 -24.70 -0.93 27.12
N GLY A 91 -25.84 -0.34 27.53
CA GLY A 91 -25.82 0.83 28.41
C GLY A 91 -26.67 2.05 28.02
N LEU A 92 -27.33 2.09 26.85
CA LEU A 92 -28.23 3.19 26.50
C LEU A 92 -29.47 2.68 25.73
N ALA A 93 -30.66 2.98 26.24
CA ALA A 93 -31.90 2.75 25.51
C ALA A 93 -31.97 3.73 24.33
N ARG A 94 -32.08 3.20 23.11
CA ARG A 94 -32.28 4.02 21.90
C ARG A 94 -33.58 4.81 22.07
N ARG A 95 -33.49 6.11 22.38
CA ARG A 95 -34.67 6.98 22.46
C ARG A 95 -35.19 7.19 21.04
N ALA A 96 -36.32 6.56 20.72
CA ALA A 96 -37.05 6.81 19.48
C ALA A 96 -37.88 8.11 19.60
N PRO A 97 -38.00 8.91 18.53
CA PRO A 97 -39.01 9.97 18.45
C PRO A 97 -40.42 9.41 18.28
#